data_AF-J4XL29-F1
#
_entry.id   AF-J4XL29-F1
#
_cell.length_a   1.000
_cell.length_b   1.000
_cell.length_c   1.000
_cell.angle_alpha   90.00
_cell.angle_beta   90.00
_cell.angle_gamma   90.00
#
_symmetry.space_group_name_H-M   'P 1'
#
loop_
_entity.id
_entity.type
_entity.pdbx_description
1 polymer ?
#
loop_
_entity_poly.entity_id
_entity_poly.type
_entity_poly.pdbx_seq_one_letter_code
_entity_poly.pdbx_strand_id
1 'polypeptide(L)' 'MVQQTFTDMEYANRNRTTKREAFLDAMESIIPWKEWMELIAPFYVQKERGRKLI' A
#
# COMPACT_ATOMS: atom_id res chain seq x y z
N MET A 1 -12.76 6.78 -1.93
CA MET A 1 -12.00 7.81 -2.69
C MET A 1 -10.57 7.74 -2.20
N VAL A 2 -9.62 7.36 -3.05
CA VAL A 2 -8.19 7.33 -2.67
C VAL A 2 -7.67 8.76 -2.79
N GLN A 3 -7.03 9.29 -1.74
CA GLN A 3 -6.42 10.61 -1.79
C GLN A 3 -5.19 10.54 -2.69
N GLN A 4 -5.26 11.22 -3.84
CA GLN A 4 -4.09 11.39 -4.70
C GLN A 4 -3.15 12.42 -4.08
N THR A 5 -1.87 12.10 -4.04
CA THR A 5 -0.84 13.04 -3.59
C THR A 5 -0.35 13.91 -4.76
N PHE A 6 0.19 15.08 -4.47
CA PHE A 6 0.83 15.93 -5.49
C PHE A 6 1.94 15.19 -6.24
N THR A 7 2.64 14.33 -5.51
CA THR A 7 3.67 13.44 -6.02
C THR A 7 3.11 12.47 -7.06
N ASP A 8 1.97 11.82 -6.80
CA ASP A 8 1.35 10.88 -7.75
C ASP A 8 0.96 11.56 -9.06
N MET A 9 0.44 12.79 -8.98
CA MET A 9 0.09 13.58 -10.16
C MET A 9 1.32 13.99 -10.99
N GLU A 10 2.44 14.33 -10.31
CA GLU A 10 3.69 14.66 -10.99
C GLU A 10 4.27 13.43 -11.72
N TYR A 11 4.27 12.26 -11.07
CA TYR A 11 4.78 11.02 -11.67
C TYR A 11 3.90 10.51 -12.81
N ALA A 12 2.58 10.68 -12.72
CA ALA A 12 1.64 10.27 -13.78
C ALA A 12 1.87 11.00 -15.12
N ASN A 13 2.41 12.23 -15.08
CA ASN A 13 2.71 13.01 -16.28
C ASN A 13 4.08 12.67 -16.93
N ARG A 14 4.82 11.69 -16.40
CA ARG A 14 6.09 11.25 -17.02
C ARG A 14 5.83 10.29 -18.18
N ASN A 15 6.51 10.52 -19.31
CA ASN A 15 6.43 9.66 -20.49
C ASN A 15 7.04 8.25 -20.31
N ARG A 16 7.82 8.02 -19.25
CA ARG A 16 8.53 6.75 -19.01
C ARG A 16 8.22 6.23 -17.62
N THR A 17 7.66 5.02 -17.58
CA THR A 17 7.61 4.21 -16.36
C THR A 17 9.01 3.74 -16.01
N THR A 18 9.41 3.94 -14.75
CA THR A 18 10.69 3.46 -14.24
C THR A 18 10.63 1.95 -14.02
N LYS A 19 11.78 1.28 -14.04
CA LYS A 19 11.86 -0.17 -13.73
C LYS A 19 11.30 -0.49 -12.33
N ARG A 20 11.43 0.45 -11.39
CA ARG A 20 10.92 0.32 -10.03
C ARG A 20 9.39 0.34 -10.01
N GLU A 21 8.77 1.27 -10.72
CA GLU A 21 7.31 1.36 -10.82
C GLU A 21 6.73 0.10 -11.46
N ALA A 22 7.26 -0.32 -12.60
CA ALA A 22 6.81 -1.55 -13.27
C ALA A 22 6.94 -2.80 -12.39
N PHE A 23 8.01 -2.88 -11.58
CA PHE A 23 8.19 -3.95 -10.61
C PHE A 23 7.16 -3.91 -9.49
N LEU A 24 6.91 -2.73 -8.90
CA LEU A 24 5.94 -2.57 -7.81
C LEU A 24 4.51 -2.84 -8.29
N ASP A 25 4.14 -2.40 -9.49
CA ASP A 25 2.84 -2.70 -10.08
C ASP A 25 2.66 -4.21 -10.30
N ALA A 26 3.70 -4.90 -10.78
CA ALA A 26 3.67 -6.34 -10.93
C ALA A 26 3.54 -7.05 -9.56
N MET A 27 4.24 -6.57 -8.52
CA MET A 27 4.10 -7.12 -7.17
C MET A 27 2.68 -6.94 -6.64
N GLU A 28 2.10 -5.75 -6.79
CA GLU A 28 0.74 -5.47 -6.34
C GLU A 28 -0.30 -6.35 -7.03
N SER A 29 -0.10 -6.66 -8.32
CA SER A 29 -0.97 -7.59 -9.05
C SER A 29 -0.84 -9.05 -8.59
N ILE A 30 0.31 -9.45 -8.07
CA ILE A 30 0.61 -10.85 -7.72
C ILE A 30 0.28 -11.13 -6.26
N ILE A 31 0.46 -10.16 -5.37
CA ILE A 31 0.32 -10.37 -3.93
C ILE A 31 -1.17 -10.35 -3.51
N PRO A 32 -1.68 -11.41 -2.87
CA PRO A 32 -3.05 -11.44 -2.35
C PRO A 32 -3.14 -10.72 -0.99
N TRP A 33 -2.92 -9.40 -0.98
CA TRP A 33 -2.86 -8.59 0.24
C TRP A 33 -4.06 -8.78 1.16
N LYS A 34 -5.27 -8.88 0.60
CA LYS A 34 -6.50 -9.04 1.37
C LYS A 34 -6.50 -10.33 2.19
N GLU A 35 -6.15 -11.44 1.57
CA GLU A 35 -6.11 -12.76 2.23
C GLU A 35 -5.04 -12.79 3.32
N TRP A 36 -3.86 -12.22 3.03
CA TRP A 36 -2.78 -12.16 4.02
C TRP A 36 -3.14 -11.26 5.21
N MET A 37 -3.80 -10.12 4.97
CA MET A 37 -4.30 -9.28 6.05
C MET A 37 -5.33 -10.00 6.90
N GLU A 38 -6.26 -10.76 6.30
CA GLU A 38 -7.25 -11.56 7.03
C GLU A 38 -6.59 -12.66 7.87
N LEU A 39 -5.53 -13.29 7.38
CA LEU A 39 -4.75 -14.29 8.12
C LEU A 39 -4.02 -13.69 9.33
N ILE A 40 -3.49 -12.47 9.20
CA ILE A 40 -2.71 -11.81 10.26
C ILE A 40 -3.62 -11.06 11.26
N ALA A 41 -4.81 -10.63 10.83
CA ALA A 41 -5.72 -9.80 11.63
C ALA A 41 -6.02 -10.35 13.04
N PRO A 42 -6.23 -11.67 13.27
CA PRO A 42 -6.46 -12.22 14.62
C PRO A 42 -5.25 -12.10 15.55
N PHE A 43 -4.04 -12.06 14.99
CA PHE A 43 -2.78 -11.98 15.74
C PHE A 43 -2.27 -10.55 15.89
N TYR A 44 -2.87 -9.60 15.16
CA TYR A 44 -2.50 -8.20 15.22
C TYR A 44 -3.34 -7.46 16.25
N VAL A 45 -2.69 -6.67 17.10
CA VAL A 45 -3.37 -5.89 18.13
C VAL A 45 -4.28 -4.85 17.45
N GLN A 46 -5.60 -5.06 17.54
CA GLN A 46 -6.59 -4.09 17.10
C GLN A 46 -6.64 -2.94 18.10
N LYS A 47 -5.89 -1.86 17.85
CA LYS A 47 -5.98 -0.64 18.65
C LYS A 47 -7.21 0.16 18.23
N GLU A 48 -8.17 0.35 19.13
CA GLU A 48 -9.37 1.15 18.84
C GLU A 48 -9.08 2.65 18.63
N ARG A 49 -7.95 3.19 19.14
CA ARG A 49 -7.21 4.40 18.71
C ARG A 49 -6.16 4.81 19.78
N GLY A 50 -5.03 5.43 19.35
CA GLY A 50 -4.08 6.17 20.22
C GLY A 50 -2.72 5.51 20.56
N ARG A 51 -1.87 6.22 21.33
CA ARG A 51 -0.64 5.72 22.04
C ARG A 51 -1.03 5.46 23.52
N LYS A 52 -0.55 4.47 24.27
CA LYS A 52 0.80 3.88 24.42
C LYS A 52 0.70 2.37 24.75
N LEU A 53 1.71 1.60 24.36
CA LEU A 53 2.10 0.39 25.11
C LEU A 53 2.88 0.89 26.34
N ILE A 54 2.55 0.39 27.53
CA ILE A 54 3.21 0.73 28.80
C ILE A 54 4.66 0.23 28.75
#